data_AF-A0A4U5PXH7-F1
#
_entry.id   AF-A0A4U5PXH7-F1
#
_cell.length_a   1.000
_cell.length_b   1.000
_cell.length_c   1.000
_cell.angle_alpha   90.00
_cell.angle_beta   90.00
_cell.angle_gamma   90.00
#
_symmetry.space_group_name_H-M   'P 1'
#
loop_
_entity.id
_entity.type
_entity.pdbx_description
1 polymer ?
#
loop_
_entity_poly.entity_id
_entity_poly.type
_entity_poly.pdbx_seq_one_letter_code
_entity_poly.pdbx_strand_id
1 'polypeptide(L)'
;MIARKRITKIKRNNINSTQDLQWLSYANQEMLQSNDDLPMVLLHRLPSFNSPLKDILQPHFHLLDPADSPEPASSFLSCHAKSVRALICIYNTPLSAETLNLLPSLELIVATTAWR
;
A
#
# COMPACT_ATOMS: atom_id res chain seq x y z
N MET A 1 -1.64 27.01 -5.99
CA MET A 1 -1.64 25.65 -5.41
C MET A 1 -3.02 25.04 -5.61
N ILE A 2 -3.02 23.90 -6.30
CA ILE A 2 -4.07 22.87 -6.44
C ILE A 2 -5.51 23.36 -6.65
N ALA A 3 -5.87 23.52 -7.93
CA ALA A 3 -7.26 23.36 -8.37
C ALA A 3 -7.29 23.00 -9.86
N ARG A 4 -7.41 21.71 -10.17
CA ARG A 4 -7.92 21.27 -11.50
C ARG A 4 -8.88 20.11 -11.32
N LYS A 5 -10.07 20.45 -10.82
CA LYS A 5 -11.28 19.66 -10.99
C LYS A 5 -11.67 19.75 -12.48
N ARG A 6 -11.25 18.79 -13.31
CA ARG A 6 -11.79 18.60 -14.66
C ARG A 6 -12.75 17.42 -14.63
N ILE A 7 -13.97 17.68 -14.15
CA ILE A 7 -15.10 16.79 -14.40
C ILE A 7 -15.62 17.20 -15.78
N THR A 8 -15.05 16.61 -16.82
CA THR A 8 -15.46 16.88 -18.19
C THR A 8 -16.81 16.20 -18.41
N LYS A 9 -17.83 16.99 -18.75
CA LYS A 9 -19.17 16.59 -19.20
C LYS A 9 -19.08 15.34 -20.10
N ILE A 10 -19.59 14.21 -19.61
CA ILE A 10 -19.83 13.03 -20.45
C ILE A 10 -21.04 13.35 -21.34
N LYS A 11 -20.75 13.85 -22.54
CA LYS A 11 -21.70 13.84 -23.65
C LYS A 11 -21.93 12.37 -24.00
N ARG A 12 -23.18 11.89 -23.89
CA ARG A 12 -23.61 10.58 -24.36
C ARG A 12 -23.48 10.50 -25.89
N ASN A 13 -22.27 10.30 -26.41
CA ASN A 13 -22.03 9.96 -27.80
C ASN A 13 -21.25 8.66 -27.86
N ASN A 14 -21.96 7.61 -28.28
CA ASN A 14 -21.49 6.34 -28.87
C ASN A 14 -20.00 6.02 -28.69
N ILE A 15 -19.67 5.39 -27.56
CA ILE A 15 -18.33 4.90 -27.21
C ILE A 15 -18.01 3.62 -28.00
N ASN A 16 -17.54 3.74 -29.24
CA ASN A 16 -17.06 2.59 -30.02
C ASN A 16 -15.75 2.86 -30.79
N SER A 17 -14.98 3.89 -30.41
CA SER A 17 -13.67 4.13 -31.02
C SER A 17 -12.58 3.32 -30.31
N THR A 18 -11.99 2.35 -31.02
CA THR A 18 -10.84 1.54 -30.57
C THR A 18 -9.70 2.38 -30.00
N GLN A 19 -9.51 3.60 -30.50
CA GLN A 19 -8.47 4.51 -30.04
C GLN A 19 -8.69 5.00 -28.59
N ASP A 20 -9.93 5.30 -28.19
CA ASP A 20 -10.23 5.73 -26.82
C ASP A 20 -10.04 4.60 -25.81
N LEU A 21 -10.37 3.37 -26.19
CA LEU A 21 -10.08 2.18 -25.38
C LEU A 21 -8.57 1.98 -25.21
N GLN A 22 -7.79 2.26 -26.23
CA GLN A 22 -6.34 2.17 -26.18
C GLN A 22 -5.74 3.26 -25.28
N TRP A 23 -6.21 4.51 -25.38
CA TRP A 23 -5.79 5.59 -24.47
C TRP A 23 -6.12 5.30 -23.01
N LEU A 24 -7.29 4.73 -22.74
CA LEU A 24 -7.66 4.28 -21.39
C LEU A 24 -6.78 3.11 -20.92
N SER A 25 -6.40 2.18 -21.79
CA SER A 25 -5.46 1.09 -21.44
C SER A 25 -4.08 1.63 -21.12
N TYR A 26 -3.55 2.58 -21.91
CA TYR A 26 -2.25 3.19 -21.67
C TYR A 26 -2.23 4.02 -20.38
N ALA A 27 -3.26 4.81 -20.11
CA ALA A 27 -3.35 5.55 -18.85
C ALA A 27 -3.40 4.62 -17.63
N ASN A 28 -4.15 3.52 -17.71
CA ASN A 28 -4.17 2.51 -16.64
C ASN A 28 -2.82 1.78 -16.53
N GLN A 29 -2.14 1.50 -17.65
CA GLN A 29 -0.82 0.89 -17.66
C GLN A 29 0.27 1.81 -17.12
N GLU A 30 0.28 3.11 -17.44
CA GLU A 30 1.23 4.07 -16.86
C GLU A 30 1.00 4.22 -15.35
N MET A 31 -0.27 4.24 -14.91
CA MET A 31 -0.60 4.25 -13.48
C MET A 31 -0.16 2.96 -12.77
N LEU A 32 -0.29 1.79 -13.41
CA LEU A 32 0.15 0.51 -12.85
C LEU A 32 1.67 0.33 -12.90
N GLN A 33 2.35 0.79 -13.96
CA GLN A 33 3.81 0.63 -14.14
C GLN A 33 4.64 1.46 -13.16
N SER A 34 4.11 2.58 -12.66
CA SER A 34 4.81 3.39 -11.65
C SER A 34 4.86 2.75 -10.26
N ASN A 35 4.04 1.71 -10.02
CA ASN A 35 3.97 1.07 -8.72
C ASN A 35 5.08 0.04 -8.51
N ASP A 36 5.59 -0.65 -9.52
CA ASP A 36 6.53 -1.78 -9.31
C ASP A 36 7.84 -1.40 -8.60
N ASP A 37 8.23 -0.12 -8.61
CA ASP A 37 9.43 0.39 -7.93
C ASP A 37 9.20 0.88 -6.49
N LEU A 38 7.95 0.90 -6.01
CA LEU A 38 7.66 1.44 -4.68
C LEU A 38 8.23 0.57 -3.54
N PRO A 39 8.73 1.17 -2.46
CA PRO A 39 9.18 0.40 -1.30
C PRO A 39 8.04 -0.38 -0.67
N MET A 40 8.34 -1.60 -0.27
CA MET A 40 7.41 -2.45 0.45
C MET A 40 7.47 -2.14 1.94
N VAL A 41 6.31 -1.85 2.50
CA VAL A 41 6.15 -1.38 3.87
C VAL A 41 5.15 -2.28 4.59
N LEU A 42 5.58 -2.92 5.65
CA LEU A 42 4.75 -3.79 6.47
C LEU A 42 4.02 -2.98 7.54
N LEU A 43 2.70 -3.14 7.64
CA LEU A 43 1.92 -2.59 8.75
C LEU A 43 1.82 -3.62 9.87
N HIS A 44 2.40 -3.29 11.02
CA HIS A 44 2.29 -4.08 12.25
C HIS A 44 1.21 -3.48 13.14
N ARG A 45 0.01 -4.07 13.08
CA ARG A 45 -1.19 -3.57 13.77
C ARG A 45 -2.06 -4.70 14.28
N LEU A 46 -2.96 -4.37 15.21
CA LEU A 46 -4.08 -5.24 15.56
C LEU A 46 -5.10 -5.27 14.42
N PRO A 47 -5.68 -6.44 14.08
CA PRO A 47 -6.67 -6.57 13.00
C PRO A 47 -7.89 -5.66 13.18
N SER A 48 -8.30 -5.41 14.42
CA SER A 48 -9.43 -4.56 14.78
C SER A 48 -9.17 -3.06 14.61
N PHE A 49 -7.92 -2.65 14.41
CA PHE A 49 -7.56 -1.23 14.32
C PHE A 49 -7.34 -0.83 12.87
N ASN A 50 -8.26 -0.03 12.33
CA ASN A 50 -8.09 0.57 11.00
C ASN A 50 -7.56 2.00 11.18
N SER A 51 -6.44 2.30 10.53
CA SER A 51 -5.78 3.61 10.62
C SER A 51 -5.91 4.37 9.30
N PRO A 52 -6.25 5.66 9.32
CA PRO A 52 -6.25 6.49 8.12
C PRO A 52 -4.84 6.63 7.50
N LEU A 53 -3.78 6.24 8.24
CA LEU A 53 -2.42 6.17 7.72
C LEU A 53 -2.31 5.26 6.49
N LYS A 54 -3.11 4.20 6.40
CA LYS A 54 -3.09 3.29 5.25
C LYS A 54 -3.42 4.03 3.96
N ASP A 55 -4.53 4.77 3.95
CA ASP A 55 -4.99 5.53 2.79
C ASP A 55 -4.01 6.63 2.36
N ILE A 56 -3.31 7.24 3.33
CA ILE A 56 -2.30 8.28 3.08
C ILE A 56 -1.03 7.69 2.45
N LEU A 57 -0.66 6.46 2.83
CA LEU A 57 0.61 5.83 2.45
C LEU A 57 0.50 4.96 1.19
N GLN A 58 -0.68 4.39 0.90
CA GLN A 58 -0.93 3.58 -0.31
C GLN A 58 -0.46 4.20 -1.63
N PRO A 59 -0.59 5.52 -1.90
CA PRO A 59 -0.12 6.09 -3.16
C PRO A 59 1.41 6.20 -3.28
N HIS A 60 2.15 5.98 -2.19
CA HIS A 60 3.61 6.17 -2.14
C HIS A 60 4.37 4.88 -1.81
N PHE A 61 3.68 3.84 -1.35
CA PHE A 61 4.28 2.61 -0.83
C PHE A 61 3.42 1.40 -1.11
N HIS A 62 4.08 0.25 -1.30
CA HIS A 62 3.40 -1.05 -1.28
C HIS A 62 3.15 -1.49 0.15
N LEU A 63 1.94 -1.24 0.64
CA LEU A 63 1.57 -1.62 2.00
C LEU A 63 1.19 -3.09 2.09
N LEU A 64 1.88 -3.82 2.96
CA LEU A 64 1.56 -5.19 3.33
C LEU A 64 0.79 -5.23 4.65
N ASP A 65 -0.45 -5.70 4.51
CA ASP A 65 -1.49 -5.93 5.50
C ASP A 65 -1.61 -7.38 6.03
N PRO A 66 -0.96 -7.88 7.11
CA PRO A 66 -1.22 -9.24 7.57
C PRO A 66 -2.70 -9.49 7.92
N ALA A 67 -3.44 -8.46 8.33
CA ALA A 67 -4.87 -8.57 8.62
C ALA A 67 -5.77 -8.54 7.37
N ASP A 68 -5.22 -8.23 6.19
CA ASP A 68 -5.92 -8.38 4.91
C ASP A 68 -5.78 -9.80 4.35
N SER A 69 -4.85 -10.60 4.88
CA SER A 69 -4.61 -11.97 4.43
C SER A 69 -5.45 -12.96 5.24
N PRO A 70 -6.07 -13.98 4.60
CA PRO A 70 -6.67 -15.10 5.30
C PRO A 70 -5.61 -16.07 5.89
N GLU A 71 -4.34 -15.91 5.52
CA GLU A 71 -3.25 -16.75 6.02
C GLU A 71 -2.75 -16.33 7.40
N PRO A 72 -2.14 -17.26 8.16
CA PRO A 72 -1.41 -16.92 9.37
C PRO A 72 -0.30 -15.89 9.06
N ALA A 73 -0.11 -14.93 9.96
CA ALA A 73 0.89 -13.86 9.79
C ALA A 73 2.30 -14.40 9.52
N SER A 74 2.68 -15.54 10.11
CA SER A 74 4.00 -16.17 9.84
C SER A 74 4.16 -16.65 8.39
N SER A 75 3.12 -17.25 7.81
CA SER A 75 3.12 -17.70 6.40
C SER A 75 3.20 -16.49 5.48
N PHE A 76 2.36 -15.49 5.73
CA PHE A 76 2.33 -14.24 4.98
C PHE A 76 3.69 -13.52 5.00
N LEU A 77 4.30 -13.39 6.18
CA LEU A 77 5.62 -12.79 6.32
C LEU A 77 6.67 -13.60 5.59
N SER A 78 6.65 -14.93 5.63
CA SER A 78 7.67 -15.74 4.94
C SER A 78 7.71 -15.50 3.42
N CYS A 79 6.55 -15.24 2.80
CA CYS A 79 6.43 -14.95 1.37
C CYS A 79 6.97 -13.56 0.99
N HIS A 80 6.76 -12.57 1.86
CA HIS A 80 7.02 -11.16 1.53
C HIS A 80 8.23 -10.54 2.26
N ALA A 81 8.72 -11.21 3.30
CA ALA A 81 9.76 -10.79 4.23
C ALA A 81 10.99 -10.17 3.58
N LYS A 82 11.48 -10.81 2.52
CA LYS A 82 12.72 -10.42 1.83
C LYS A 82 12.60 -9.08 1.10
N SER A 83 11.39 -8.62 0.85
CA SER A 83 11.15 -7.40 0.10
C SER A 83 10.69 -6.24 0.99
N VAL A 84 10.34 -6.52 2.25
CA VAL A 84 9.96 -5.50 3.25
C VAL A 84 11.19 -4.68 3.62
N ARG A 85 11.13 -3.37 3.33
CA ARG A 85 12.18 -2.39 3.66
C ARG A 85 11.84 -1.53 4.86
N ALA A 86 10.55 -1.31 5.12
CA ALA A 86 10.12 -0.55 6.28
C ALA A 86 8.99 -1.25 7.04
N LEU A 87 8.95 -1.01 8.35
CA LEU A 87 7.94 -1.50 9.27
C LEU A 87 7.27 -0.34 9.98
N ILE A 88 5.95 -0.26 9.94
CA ILE A 88 5.18 0.74 10.68
C ILE A 88 4.44 0.02 11.80
N CYS A 89 4.81 0.31 13.05
CA CYS A 89 4.11 -0.16 14.22
C CYS A 89 2.99 0.80 14.58
N ILE A 90 1.76 0.31 14.50
CA ILE A 90 0.57 1.08 14.84
C ILE A 90 0.20 0.79 16.29
N TYR A 91 0.11 1.85 17.09
CA TYR A 91 -0.26 1.77 18.50
C TYR A 91 0.68 0.84 19.30
N ASN A 92 0.21 0.37 20.45
CA ASN A 92 0.95 -0.48 21.38
C ASN A 92 1.02 -1.96 20.92
N THR A 93 1.23 -2.20 19.62
CA THR A 93 1.36 -3.57 19.09
C THR A 93 2.78 -4.07 19.38
N PRO A 94 2.97 -5.12 20.19
CA PRO A 94 4.29 -5.58 20.59
C PRO A 94 5.06 -6.11 19.38
N LEU A 95 6.27 -5.63 19.19
CA LEU A 95 7.19 -6.10 18.16
C LEU A 95 8.21 -7.04 18.81
N SER A 96 8.22 -8.31 18.39
CA SER A 96 9.14 -9.31 18.93
C SER A 96 10.43 -9.41 18.11
N ALA A 97 11.51 -9.88 18.74
CA ALA A 97 12.76 -10.18 18.05
C ALA A 97 12.60 -11.26 16.97
N GLU A 98 11.68 -12.21 17.19
CA GLU A 98 11.35 -13.25 16.19
C GLU A 98 10.78 -12.64 14.92
N THR A 99 9.87 -11.66 15.03
CA THR A 99 9.32 -10.95 13.87
C THR A 99 10.40 -10.19 13.12
N LEU A 100 11.33 -9.55 13.83
CA LEU A 100 12.45 -8.83 13.21
C LEU A 100 13.41 -9.77 12.47
N ASN A 101 13.69 -10.95 13.03
CA ASN A 101 14.54 -11.96 12.38
C ASN A 101 13.96 -12.49 11.07
N LEU A 102 12.64 -12.38 10.89
CA LEU A 102 11.97 -12.75 9.63
C LEU A 102 12.15 -11.68 8.55
N LEU A 103 12.62 -10.47 8.85
CA LEU A 103 12.68 -9.35 7.92
C LEU A 103 14.14 -8.99 7.60
N PRO A 104 14.84 -9.78 6.75
CA PRO A 104 16.28 -9.62 6.52
C PRO A 104 16.65 -8.32 5.78
N SER A 105 15.68 -7.71 5.08
CA SER A 105 15.87 -6.49 4.28
C SER A 105 15.32 -5.24 4.98
N LEU A 106 15.01 -5.34 6.27
CA LEU A 106 14.42 -4.25 7.03
C LEU A 106 15.46 -3.14 7.27
N GLU A 107 15.15 -1.93 6.82
CA GLU A 107 16.01 -0.74 6.93
C GLU A 107 15.47 0.28 7.93
N LEU A 108 14.14 0.36 8.08
CA LEU A 108 13.47 1.39 8.86
C LEU A 108 12.32 0.83 9.70
N ILE A 109 12.24 1.25 10.97
CA ILE A 109 11.11 1.00 11.86
C ILE A 109 10.51 2.34 12.30
N VAL A 110 9.21 2.52 12.05
CA VAL A 110 8.45 3.69 12.48
C VAL A 110 7.45 3.26 13.54
N ALA A 111 7.67 3.68 14.78
CA ALA A 111 6.73 3.44 15.87
C ALA A 111 5.80 4.65 16.03
N THR A 112 4.52 4.46 15.74
CA THR A 112 3.50 5.49 15.97
C THR A 112 3.00 5.38 17.41
N THR A 113 3.30 6.39 18.22
CA THR A 113 2.81 6.48 19.60
C THR A 113 1.75 7.58 19.68
N ALA A 114 0.72 7.35 20.51
CA ALA A 114 -0.22 8.40 20.87
C ALA A 114 0.29 9.07 22.14
N TRP A 115 0.51 10.38 22.11
CA TRP A 115 0.69 11.17 23.32
C TRP A 115 -0.71 11.41 23.91
N ARG A 116 -0.90 11.08 25.19
CA ARG A 116 -2.12 11.38 25.95
C ARG A 116 -1.93 12.64 26.79
#